data_AF-A0A1C3XLS4-F1
#
_entry.id   AF-A0A1C3XLS4-F1
#
_cell.length_a   1.000
_cell.length_b   1.000
_cell.length_c   1.000
_cell.angle_alpha   90.00
_cell.angle_beta   90.00
_cell.angle_gamma   90.00
#
_symmetry.space_group_name_H-M   'P 1'
#
loop_
_entity.id
_entity.type
_entity.pdbx_description
1 polymer ?
#
loop_
_entity_poly.entity_id
_entity_poly.type
_entity_poly.pdbx_seq_one_letter_code
_entity_poly.pdbx_strand_id
1 'polypeptide(L)'
;MKGIKALRGAIGTQLDPHSCWMINRSLETLSLRMKKADANARLVADFLRDHPKVARVHYLGHHEQDSLSGAACSRGNASARGRRSRSTSSAARRRR
;
A
#
# COMPACT_ATOMS: atom_id res chain seq x y z
N MET A 1 19.54 15.36 7.14
CA MET A 1 18.63 15.89 6.09
C MET A 1 19.07 17.22 5.43
N LYS A 2 20.18 17.87 5.82
CA LYS A 2 20.62 19.15 5.22
C LYS A 2 21.25 19.00 3.82
N GLY A 3 22.01 17.92 3.58
CA GLY A 3 22.69 17.69 2.29
C GLY A 3 21.74 17.58 1.09
N ILE A 4 20.63 16.85 1.23
CA ILE A 4 19.64 16.69 0.15
C ILE A 4 18.98 18.04 -0.19
N LYS A 5 18.68 18.87 0.82
CA LYS A 5 18.07 20.19 0.59
C LYS A 5 19.03 21.14 -0.13
N ALA A 6 20.31 21.14 0.27
CA ALA A 6 21.35 21.92 -0.39
C ALA A 6 21.57 21.48 -1.84
N LEU A 7 21.64 20.16 -2.08
CA LEU A 7 21.78 19.60 -3.42
C LEU A 7 20.63 20.04 -4.34
N ARG A 8 19.37 19.89 -3.90
CA ARG A 8 18.19 20.29 -4.69
C ARG A 8 18.18 21.78 -5.05
N GLY A 9 18.70 22.64 -4.17
CA GLY A 9 18.85 24.07 -4.45
C GLY A 9 19.96 24.34 -5.48
N ALA A 10 21.07 23.60 -5.41
CA ALA A 10 22.20 23.76 -6.34
C ALA A 10 21.89 23.26 -7.76
N ILE A 11 21.14 22.18 -7.92
CA ILE A 11 20.78 21.59 -9.23
C ILE A 11 19.45 22.11 -9.78
N GLY A 12 18.70 22.90 -9.01
CA GLY A 12 17.44 23.52 -9.46
C GLY A 12 16.27 22.55 -9.66
N THR A 13 16.30 21.34 -9.12
CA THR A 13 15.22 20.34 -9.26
C THR A 13 14.03 20.60 -8.32
N GLN A 14 13.63 21.85 -8.15
CA GLN A 14 12.46 22.23 -7.36
C GLN A 14 11.22 22.22 -8.25
N LEU A 15 10.09 21.74 -7.70
CA LEU A 15 8.80 21.78 -8.38
C LEU A 15 8.27 23.21 -8.41
N ASP A 16 7.59 23.58 -9.50
CA ASP A 16 6.91 24.86 -9.59
C ASP A 16 5.73 24.93 -8.59
N PRO A 17 5.36 26.14 -8.11
CA PRO A 17 4.30 26.28 -7.12
C PRO A 17 2.93 25.76 -7.57
N HIS A 18 2.63 25.86 -8.87
CA HIS A 18 1.35 25.42 -9.41
C HIS A 18 1.23 23.89 -9.44
N SER A 19 2.29 23.18 -9.86
CA SER A 19 2.37 21.72 -9.77
C SER A 19 2.29 21.24 -8.32
N CYS A 20 2.91 21.95 -7.38
CA CYS A 20 2.79 21.65 -5.95
C CYS A 20 1.33 21.72 -5.47
N TRP A 21 0.59 22.76 -5.87
CA TRP A 21 -0.83 22.91 -5.53
C TRP A 21 -1.69 21.81 -6.14
N MET A 22 -1.46 21.47 -7.42
CA MET A 22 -2.18 20.40 -8.11
C MET A 22 -1.97 19.03 -7.44
N ILE A 23 -0.74 18.74 -7.01
CA ILE A 23 -0.45 17.52 -6.25
C ILE A 23 -1.20 17.55 -4.92
N ASN A 24 -1.15 18.64 -4.17
CA ASN A 24 -1.80 18.74 -2.86
C ASN A 24 -3.32 18.50 -2.94
N ARG A 25 -3.99 19.13 -3.91
CA ARG A 25 -5.41 18.89 -4.23
C ARG A 25 -5.69 17.41 -4.52
N SER A 26 -4.80 16.73 -5.24
CA SER A 26 -4.98 15.31 -5.58
C SER A 26 -4.77 14.36 -4.39
N LEU A 27 -4.04 14.79 -3.36
CA LEU A 27 -3.72 13.97 -2.18
C LEU A 27 -4.94 13.75 -1.29
N GLU A 28 -5.87 14.70 -1.23
CA GLU A 28 -7.11 14.60 -0.43
C GLU A 28 -7.91 13.33 -0.79
N THR A 29 -7.94 12.96 -2.08
CA THR A 29 -8.68 11.80 -2.59
C THR A 29 -7.82 10.57 -2.86
N LEU A 30 -6.50 10.63 -2.60
CA LEU A 30 -5.56 9.55 -2.91
C LEU A 30 -5.98 8.24 -2.22
N SER A 31 -6.40 8.32 -0.96
CA SER A 31 -6.83 7.16 -0.17
C SER A 31 -8.03 6.43 -0.77
N LEU A 32 -9.00 7.16 -1.32
CA LEU A 32 -10.19 6.58 -1.96
C LEU A 32 -9.81 5.92 -3.28
N ARG A 33 -9.01 6.62 -4.11
CA ARG A 33 -8.55 6.11 -5.40
C ARG A 33 -7.71 4.84 -5.23
N MET A 34 -6.79 4.81 -4.27
CA MET A 34 -5.93 3.64 -4.05
C MET A 34 -6.72 2.43 -3.54
N LYS A 35 -7.68 2.63 -2.62
CA LYS A 35 -8.56 1.55 -2.15
C LYS A 35 -9.39 0.96 -3.29
N LYS A 36 -9.96 1.81 -4.15
CA LYS A 36 -10.78 1.36 -5.27
C LYS A 36 -9.94 0.70 -6.36
N ALA A 37 -8.75 1.23 -6.64
CA ALA A 37 -7.80 0.63 -7.57
C ALA A 37 -7.34 -0.77 -7.11
N ASP A 38 -7.04 -0.94 -5.82
CA ASP A 38 -6.67 -2.25 -5.25
C ASP A 38 -7.81 -3.27 -5.36
N ALA A 39 -9.03 -2.87 -4.97
CA ALA A 39 -10.20 -3.75 -5.07
C ALA A 39 -10.50 -4.15 -6.53
N ASN A 40 -10.40 -3.22 -7.47
CA ASN A 40 -10.60 -3.51 -8.89
C ASN A 40 -9.47 -4.40 -9.46
N ALA A 41 -8.22 -4.12 -9.09
CA ALA A 41 -7.07 -4.90 -9.53
C ALA A 41 -7.18 -6.36 -9.07
N ARG A 42 -7.67 -6.60 -7.85
CA ARG A 42 -7.93 -7.95 -7.34
C ARG A 42 -8.93 -8.70 -8.21
N LEU A 43 -10.06 -8.08 -8.56
CA LEU A 43 -11.08 -8.70 -9.41
C LEU A 43 -10.54 -9.06 -10.80
N VAL A 44 -9.77 -8.14 -11.40
CA VAL A 44 -9.15 -8.38 -12.72
C VAL A 44 -8.10 -9.48 -12.63
N ALA A 45 -7.28 -9.51 -11.58
CA ALA A 45 -6.28 -10.54 -11.40
C ALA A 45 -6.91 -11.93 -11.17
N ASP A 46 -8.00 -12.00 -10.40
CA ASP A 46 -8.77 -13.24 -10.21
C ASP A 46 -9.36 -13.74 -11.53
N PHE A 47 -9.93 -12.85 -12.34
CA PHE A 47 -10.45 -13.19 -13.67
C PHE A 47 -9.37 -13.69 -14.64
N LEU A 48 -8.21 -13.01 -14.67
CA LEU A 48 -7.13 -13.36 -15.59
C LEU A 48 -6.41 -14.66 -15.19
N ARG A 49 -6.45 -15.06 -13.92
CA ARG A 49 -5.88 -16.33 -13.46
C ARG A 49 -6.56 -17.54 -14.10
N ASP A 50 -7.87 -17.46 -14.27
CA ASP A 50 -8.68 -18.58 -14.74
C ASP A 50 -8.82 -18.58 -16.28
N HIS A 51 -8.18 -17.62 -16.97
CA HIS A 51 -8.33 -17.41 -18.41
C HIS A 51 -7.29 -18.24 -19.23
N PRO A 52 -7.72 -19.12 -20.15
CA PRO A 52 -6.84 -20.10 -20.81
C PRO A 52 -5.80 -19.49 -21.76
N LYS A 53 -5.93 -18.21 -22.12
CA LYS A 53 -4.95 -17.49 -22.97
C LYS A 53 -3.85 -16.77 -22.19
N VAL A 54 -3.88 -16.80 -20.85
CA VAL A 54 -2.93 -16.07 -20.01
C VAL A 54 -1.92 -17.06 -19.44
N ALA A 55 -0.63 -16.85 -19.73
CA ALA A 55 0.42 -17.75 -19.27
C ALA A 55 0.72 -17.60 -17.76
N ARG A 56 0.83 -16.36 -17.27
CA ARG A 56 1.09 -16.05 -15.84
C ARG A 56 0.52 -14.68 -15.47
N VAL A 57 0.01 -14.56 -14.23
CA VAL A 57 -0.44 -13.31 -13.64
C VAL A 57 0.44 -12.97 -12.43
N HIS A 58 1.02 -11.77 -12.42
CA HIS A 58 1.85 -11.28 -11.32
C HIS A 58 1.06 -10.27 -10.49
N TYR A 59 0.31 -10.77 -9.51
CA TYR A 59 -0.42 -9.94 -8.54
C TYR A 59 0.02 -10.29 -7.13
N LEU A 60 0.48 -9.28 -6.38
CA LEU A 60 1.06 -9.44 -5.04
C LEU A 60 0.12 -10.15 -4.05
N GLY A 61 -1.20 -10.02 -4.23
CA GLY A 61 -2.20 -10.69 -3.40
C GLY A 61 -2.38 -12.19 -3.68
N HIS A 62 -1.83 -12.73 -4.77
CA HIS A 62 -1.83 -14.17 -5.09
C HIS A 62 -0.52 -14.87 -4.71
N HIS A 63 0.49 -14.14 -4.25
CA HIS A 63 1.73 -14.73 -3.76
C HIS A 63 1.55 -15.34 -2.36
N GLU A 64 2.28 -16.42 -2.07
CA GLU A 64 2.33 -17.03 -0.73
C GLU A 64 2.67 -15.99 0.34
N GLN A 65 1.96 -16.09 1.47
CA GLN A 65 2.07 -15.15 2.59
C GLN A 65 3.47 -15.09 3.21
N ASP A 66 4.29 -16.13 3.00
CA ASP A 66 5.66 -16.24 3.51
C ASP A 66 6.73 -15.64 2.58
N SER A 67 6.33 -15.24 1.36
CA SER A 67 7.22 -14.53 0.45
C SER A 67 7.36 -13.06 0.86
N LEU A 68 8.55 -12.47 0.69
CA LEU A 68 8.82 -11.05 0.96
C LEU A 68 7.80 -10.12 0.27
N SER A 69 7.35 -10.50 -0.93
CA SER A 69 6.35 -9.80 -1.72
C SER A 69 4.96 -9.80 -1.06
N GLY A 70 4.52 -10.93 -0.49
CA GLY A 70 3.26 -11.04 0.26
C GLY A 70 3.31 -10.28 1.60
N ALA A 71 4.45 -10.37 2.30
CA ALA A 71 4.69 -9.65 3.54
C ALA A 71 4.73 -8.12 3.35
N ALA A 72 5.32 -7.62 2.25
CA ALA A 72 5.31 -6.20 1.92
C ALA A 72 3.90 -5.70 1.59
N CYS A 73 3.11 -6.49 0.86
CA CYS A 73 1.73 -6.15 0.52
C CYS A 73 0.83 -6.06 1.76
N SER A 74 0.97 -6.99 2.71
CA SER A 74 0.22 -6.97 3.97
C SER A 74 0.63 -5.82 4.92
N ARG A 75 1.87 -5.32 4.84
CA ARG A 75 2.28 -4.12 5.57
C ARG A 75 1.72 -2.84 4.93
N GLY A 76 1.74 -2.76 3.59
CA GLY A 76 1.21 -1.61 2.85
C GLY A 76 -0.30 -1.42 3.02
N ASN A 77 -1.07 -2.52 3.10
CA ASN A 77 -2.51 -2.45 3.35
C ASN A 77 -2.88 -2.36 4.85
N ALA A 78 -1.98 -2.76 5.76
CA ALA A 78 -2.17 -2.63 7.21
C ALA A 78 -2.01 -1.20 7.73
N SER A 79 -1.23 -0.32 7.07
CA SER A 79 -1.18 1.09 7.51
C SER A 79 -2.55 1.80 7.39
N ALA A 80 -3.41 1.32 6.47
CA ALA A 80 -4.78 1.81 6.29
C ALA A 80 -5.81 1.13 7.22
N ARG A 81 -5.48 -0.03 7.81
CA ARG A 81 -6.28 -0.67 8.86
C ARG A 81 -5.60 -0.35 10.18
N GLY A 82 -5.96 0.79 10.78
CA GLY A 82 -5.50 1.19 12.11
C GLY A 82 -5.38 -0.02 13.01
N ARG A 83 -4.19 -0.21 13.60
CA ARG A 83 -3.85 -1.31 14.51
C ARG A 83 -5.05 -1.55 15.43
N ARG A 84 -5.88 -2.55 15.14
CA ARG A 84 -6.81 -3.05 16.15
C ARG A 84 -5.91 -3.62 17.22
N SER A 85 -5.90 -2.98 18.37
CA SER A 85 -5.34 -3.57 19.58
C SER A 85 -5.88 -4.99 19.65
N ARG A 86 -4.99 -5.98 19.63
CA ARG A 86 -5.34 -7.30 20.13
C ARG A 86 -5.62 -7.07 21.60
N SER A 87 -6.88 -6.89 21.96
CA SER A 87 -7.33 -7.16 23.32
C SER A 87 -7.06 -8.64 23.55
N THR A 88 -5.94 -8.94 24.19
CA THR A 88 -5.75 -10.22 24.85
C THR A 88 -6.66 -10.25 26.06
N SER A 89 -7.96 -10.42 25.83
CA SER A 89 -8.85 -11.01 26.81
C SER A 89 -8.66 -12.51 26.74
N SER A 90 -7.71 -13.01 27.54
CA SER A 90 -7.74 -14.37 28.04
C SER A 90 -7.66 -14.25 29.56
N ALA A 91 -8.82 -13.87 30.12
CA ALA A 91 -9.13 -14.25 31.48
C ALA A 91 -9.20 -15.78 31.55
N ALA A 92 -8.85 -16.30 32.73
CA ALA A 92 -9.14 -17.64 33.23
C ALA A 92 -8.27 -18.79 32.70
N ARG A 93 -7.13 -19.03 33.38
CA ARG A 93 -6.88 -20.36 33.95
C ARG A 93 -5.88 -20.38 35.10
N ARG A 94 -6.32 -21.07 36.17
CA ARG A 94 -5.56 -21.81 37.21
C ARG A 94 -5.14 -21.09 38.50
N ARG A 95 -6.01 -21.26 39.51
CA ARG A 95 -5.75 -21.95 40.79
C ARG A 95 -4.49 -21.52 41.57
N ARG A 96 -4.68 -20.69 42.60
CA ARG A 96 -4.66 -21.04 44.03
C ARG A 96 -4.89 -19.79 44.86
#